data_AF-A0A0H3K4Q7-F1
#
_entry.id   AF-A0A0H3K4Q7-F1
#
_cell.length_a   1.000
_cell.length_b   1.000
_cell.length_c   1.000
_cell.angle_alpha   90.00
_cell.angle_beta   90.00
_cell.angle_gamma   90.00
#
_symmetry.space_group_name_H-M   'P 1'
#
loop_
_entity.id
_entity.type
_entity.pdbx_description
1 polymer ?
#
loop_
_entity_poly.entity_id
_entity_poly.type
_entity_poly.pdbx_seq_one_letter_code
_entity_poly.pdbx_strand_id
1 'polypeptide(L)'
;MPCIVRTETDLGNGFRFIGYGANLPIDAETTKTFWLTVRTFFTGAWADGDTVRRSLKIIEEDKRIVETQRPKMIPLDDRSETHVAADALQIGLPQLAATSPRSRLGNCRISASRSGTGARR
;
A
#
# COMPACT_ATOMS: atom_id res chain seq x y z
N MET A 1 -4.31 2.97 -11.14
CA MET A 1 -3.13 2.32 -10.53
C MET A 1 -3.59 1.56 -9.29
N PRO A 2 -3.13 0.34 -8.99
CA PRO A 2 -3.41 -0.25 -7.69
C PRO A 2 -2.65 0.53 -6.61
N CYS A 3 -3.22 0.65 -5.41
CA CYS A 3 -2.74 1.42 -4.27
C CYS A 3 -1.45 0.83 -3.66
N ILE A 4 -0.36 0.87 -4.43
CA ILE A 4 0.97 0.37 -4.03
C ILE A 4 1.92 1.56 -3.91
N VAL A 5 2.59 1.67 -2.77
CA VAL A 5 3.61 2.68 -2.48
C VAL A 5 4.96 1.99 -2.38
N ARG A 6 5.97 2.59 -3.02
CA ARG A 6 7.37 2.19 -2.88
C ARG A 6 8.15 3.33 -2.25
N THR A 7 8.71 3.08 -1.07
CA THR A 7 9.64 3.99 -0.40
C THR A 7 11.04 3.42 -0.53
N GLU A 8 11.98 4.21 -1.02
CA GLU A 8 13.39 3.83 -1.10
C GLU A 8 14.21 4.85 -0.33
N THR A 9 15.03 4.34 0.58
CA THR A 9 15.96 5.14 1.36
C THR A 9 17.36 4.61 1.08
N ASP A 10 18.19 5.49 0.52
CA ASP A 10 19.64 5.28 0.42
C ASP A 10 20.27 5.82 1.71
N LEU A 11 20.98 4.95 2.43
CA LEU A 11 21.64 5.28 3.69
C LEU A 11 23.13 5.63 3.48
N GLY A 12 23.59 5.68 2.23
CA GLY A 12 25.01 5.79 1.89
C GLY A 12 25.74 4.45 2.02
N ASN A 13 27.00 4.40 1.57
CA ASN A 13 27.88 3.23 1.67
C ASN A 13 27.34 1.95 1.00
N GLY A 14 26.45 2.08 0.01
CA GLY A 14 25.81 0.95 -0.67
C GLY A 14 24.66 0.31 0.11
N PHE A 15 24.27 0.88 1.25
CA PHE A 15 23.14 0.42 2.05
C PHE A 15 21.83 1.01 1.53
N ARG A 16 20.91 0.12 1.20
CA ARG A 16 19.58 0.44 0.68
C ARG A 16 18.53 -0.23 1.53
N PHE A 17 17.47 0.53 1.79
CA PHE A 17 16.24 0.06 2.40
C PHE A 17 15.09 0.39 1.46
N ILE A 18 14.32 -0.62 1.07
CA ILE A 18 13.17 -0.44 0.19
C ILE A 18 11.94 -1.03 0.89
N GLY A 19 10.94 -0.18 1.11
CA GLY A 19 9.62 -0.56 1.59
C GLY A 19 8.62 -0.60 0.44
N TYR A 20 7.80 -1.65 0.42
CA TYR A 20 6.61 -1.74 -0.39
C TYR A 20 5.40 -1.82 0.53
N GLY A 21 4.44 -0.93 0.34
CA GLY A 21 3.13 -0.96 0.97
C GLY A 21 2.06 -1.19 -0.10
N ALA A 22 1.09 -2.06 0.15
CA ALA A 22 -0.04 -2.26 -0.75
C ALA A 22 -1.34 -2.30 0.04
N ASN A 23 -2.32 -1.50 -0.37
CA ASN A 23 -3.65 -1.42 0.24
C ASN A 23 -4.67 -2.10 -0.65
N LEU A 24 -5.19 -3.25 -0.20
CA LEU A 24 -6.21 -4.03 -0.92
C LEU A 24 -7.57 -3.82 -0.25
N PRO A 25 -8.54 -3.16 -0.92
CA PRO A 25 -9.89 -3.06 -0.39
C PRO A 25 -10.52 -4.46 -0.35
N ILE A 26 -10.99 -4.87 0.83
CA ILE A 26 -11.77 -6.11 1.00
C ILE A 26 -13.25 -5.81 0.83
N ASP A 27 -13.71 -4.73 1.46
CA ASP A 27 -15.07 -4.22 1.39
C ASP A 27 -15.07 -2.68 1.44
N ALA A 28 -16.24 -2.06 1.62
CA ALA A 28 -16.38 -0.60 1.62
C ALA A 28 -15.73 0.10 2.82
N GLU A 29 -15.53 -0.58 3.95
CA GLU A 29 -14.96 0.00 5.18
C GLU A 29 -13.65 -0.67 5.62
N THR A 30 -13.29 -1.81 5.03
CA THR A 30 -12.14 -2.62 5.43
C THR A 30 -11.12 -2.72 4.32
N THR A 31 -9.89 -2.35 4.65
CA THR A 31 -8.73 -2.49 3.77
C THR A 31 -7.69 -3.40 4.44
N LYS A 32 -7.12 -4.31 3.67
CA LYS A 32 -5.97 -5.10 4.10
C LYS A 32 -4.69 -4.50 3.55
N THR A 33 -3.80 -4.13 4.47
CA THR A 33 -2.51 -3.56 4.12
C THR A 33 -1.43 -4.64 4.19
N PHE A 34 -0.65 -4.74 3.11
CA PHE A 34 0.54 -5.57 3.03
C PHE A 34 1.77 -4.68 3.06
N TRP A 35 2.76 -5.10 3.84
CA TRP A 35 4.05 -4.42 3.93
C TRP A 35 5.17 -5.42 3.67
N LEU A 36 6.09 -5.05 2.80
CA LEU A 36 7.30 -5.79 2.51
C LEU A 36 8.48 -4.84 2.61
N THR A 37 9.44 -5.14 3.48
CA THR A 37 10.67 -4.38 3.60
C THR A 37 11.83 -5.25 3.14
N VAL A 38 12.66 -4.71 2.25
CA VAL A 38 13.88 -5.36 1.77
C VAL A 38 15.07 -4.45 2.05
N ARG A 39 16.20 -5.04 2.45
CA ARG A 39 17.37 -4.31 2.92
C ARG A 39 18.66 -4.99 2.50
N THR A 40 19.70 -4.20 2.26
CA THR A 40 21.05 -4.72 1.93
C THR A 40 21.99 -4.78 3.14
N PHE A 41 21.54 -4.37 4.32
CA PHE A 41 22.31 -4.31 5.56
C PHE A 41 21.61 -5.06 6.69
N PHE A 42 22.37 -5.48 7.71
CA PHE A 42 21.91 -6.33 8.83
C PHE A 42 21.05 -7.51 8.35
N THR A 43 21.63 -8.41 7.55
CA THR A 43 20.96 -9.58 6.96
C THR A 43 20.93 -10.82 7.86
N GLY A 44 21.43 -10.70 9.10
CA GLY A 44 21.37 -11.80 10.08
C GLY A 44 19.94 -12.02 10.57
N ALA A 45 19.59 -13.27 10.89
CA ALA A 45 18.25 -13.65 11.36
C ALA A 45 17.79 -12.88 12.62
N TRP A 46 18.74 -12.51 13.49
CA TRP A 46 18.46 -11.67 14.67
C TRP A 46 17.92 -10.29 14.28
N ALA A 47 18.41 -9.74 13.17
CA ALA A 47 17.99 -8.44 12.66
C ALA A 47 16.66 -8.50 11.91
N ASP A 48 16.29 -9.66 11.36
CA ASP A 48 14.96 -9.88 10.77
C ASP A 48 13.88 -9.79 11.84
N GLY A 49 14.03 -10.54 12.95
CA GLY A 49 13.07 -10.49 14.05
C GLY A 49 12.94 -9.10 14.66
N ASP A 50 14.05 -8.36 14.73
CA ASP A 50 14.05 -6.99 15.21
C ASP A 50 13.38 -6.01 14.25
N THR A 51 13.64 -6.14 12.94
CA THR A 51 13.00 -5.33 11.90
C THR A 51 11.49 -5.55 11.91
N VAL A 52 11.03 -6.80 11.95
CA VAL A 52 9.60 -7.13 12.02
C VAL A 52 8.95 -6.48 13.24
N ARG A 53 9.56 -6.62 14.42
CA ARG A 53 9.03 -6.03 15.66
C ARG A 53 8.91 -4.51 15.58
N ARG A 54 9.91 -3.83 15.01
CA ARG A 54 9.90 -2.37 14.85
C ARG A 54 8.87 -1.92 13.80
N SER A 55 8.80 -2.61 12.67
CA SER A 55 7.79 -2.34 11.63
C SER A 55 6.37 -2.52 12.16
N LEU A 56 6.11 -3.58 12.93
CA LEU A 56 4.79 -3.79 13.55
C LEU A 56 4.40 -2.66 14.51
N LYS A 57 5.36 -2.16 15.29
CA LYS A 57 5.11 -1.03 16.19
C LYS A 57 4.68 0.23 15.41
N ILE A 58 5.41 0.57 14.35
CA ILE A 58 5.08 1.73 13.48
C ILE A 58 3.69 1.57 12.87
N ILE A 59 3.40 0.38 12.33
CA ILE A 59 2.10 0.10 11.70
C ILE A 59 0.95 0.23 12.72
N GLU A 60 1.13 -0.22 13.96
CA GLU A 60 0.09 -0.11 14.99
C GLU A 60 -0.13 1.35 15.42
N GLU A 61 0.95 2.14 15.50
CA GLU A 61 0.87 3.59 15.75
C GLU A 61 0.10 4.31 14.63
N ASP A 62 0.43 4.04 13.37
CA ASP A 62 -0.23 4.62 12.20
C ASP A 62 -1.69 4.17 12.10
N LYS A 63 -1.97 2.88 12.35
CA LYS A 63 -3.32 2.31 12.31
C LYS A 63 -4.28 3.07 13.21
N ARG A 64 -3.85 3.38 14.44
CA ARG A 64 -4.67 4.13 15.39
C ARG A 64 -5.06 5.50 14.84
N ILE A 65 -4.14 6.18 14.14
CA ILE A 65 -4.39 7.50 13.57
C ILE A 65 -5.35 7.38 12.38
N VAL A 66 -5.06 6.47 11.44
CA VAL A 66 -5.88 6.25 10.23
C VAL A 66 -7.32 5.89 10.59
N GLU A 67 -7.54 5.00 11.57
CA GLU A 67 -8.88 4.58 11.97
C GLU A 67 -9.72 5.70 12.63
N THR A 68 -9.07 6.76 13.11
CA THR A 68 -9.77 7.91 13.73
C THR A 68 -10.19 8.98 12.72
N GLN A 69 -9.70 8.93 11.49
CA GLN A 69 -10.01 9.92 10.45
C GLN A 69 -11.49 9.91 10.10
N ARG A 70 -12.09 11.09 10.01
CA ARG A 70 -13.50 11.29 9.63
C ARG A 70 -13.61 12.45 8.63
N PRO A 71 -14.40 12.30 7.55
CA PRO A 71 -15.17 11.11 7.17
C PRO A 71 -14.28 9.93 6.72
N LYS A 72 -14.76 8.68 6.89
CA LYS A 72 -13.98 7.46 6.55
C LYS A 72 -13.69 7.34 5.05
N MET A 73 -14.53 7.93 4.22
CA MET A 73 -14.37 7.99 2.78
C MET A 73 -14.11 9.43 2.40
N ILE A 74 -12.96 9.69 1.78
CA ILE A 74 -12.59 11.02 1.31
C ILE A 74 -13.40 11.31 0.03
N PRO A 75 -14.28 12.33 0.01
CA PRO A 75 -14.95 12.75 -1.20
C PRO A 75 -13.92 13.16 -2.27
N LEU A 76 -14.19 12.88 -3.54
CA LEU A 76 -13.30 13.28 -4.64
C LEU A 76 -13.17 14.81 -4.81
N ASP A 77 -14.12 15.56 -4.24
CA ASP A 77 -14.11 17.03 -4.16
C ASP A 77 -14.23 17.44 -2.68
N ASP A 78 -13.23 17.06 -1.87
CA ASP A 78 -13.19 17.44 -0.47
C ASP A 78 -12.62 18.86 -0.30
N ARG A 79 -13.52 19.84 -0.27
CA ARG A 79 -13.17 21.23 0.07
C ARG A 79 -13.13 21.48 1.59
N SER A 80 -13.46 20.47 2.40
CA SER A 80 -13.52 20.62 3.86
C SER A 80 -12.17 20.37 4.52
N GLU A 81 -11.30 19.57 3.91
CA GLU A 81 -9.91 19.41 4.35
C GLU A 81 -9.06 20.60 3.90
N THR A 82 -8.45 21.29 4.87
CA THR A 82 -7.54 22.41 4.57
C THR A 82 -6.14 21.87 4.32
N HIS A 83 -5.73 21.84 3.07
CA HIS A 83 -4.41 21.32 2.67
C HIS A 83 -3.30 22.37 2.79
N VAL A 84 -2.09 21.90 3.09
CA VAL A 84 -0.85 22.68 3.02
C VAL A 84 0.06 22.17 1.90
N ALA A 85 1.14 22.89 1.60
CA ALA A 85 2.04 22.55 0.49
C ALA A 85 2.64 21.11 0.57
N ALA A 86 2.79 20.57 1.78
CA ALA A 86 3.28 19.20 1.99
C ALA A 86 2.29 18.11 1.52
N ASP A 87 1.00 18.44 1.40
CA ASP A 87 -0.05 17.49 1.06
C ASP A 87 -0.22 17.29 -0.46
N ALA A 88 0.69 17.86 -1.26
CA ALA A 88 0.65 17.79 -2.72
C ALA A 88 0.54 16.34 -3.24
N LEU A 89 1.18 15.37 -2.55
CA LEU A 89 1.07 13.95 -2.90
C LEU A 89 -0.33 13.38 -2.64
N GLN A 90 -0.96 13.74 -1.51
CA GLN A 90 -2.30 13.30 -1.14
C GLN A 90 -3.34 13.86 -2.13
N ILE A 91 -3.19 15.11 -2.58
CA ILE A 91 -4.06 15.74 -3.58
C ILE A 91 -3.85 15.12 -4.98
N GLY A 92 -2.61 14.84 -5.37
CA GLY A 92 -2.28 14.37 -6.72
C GLY A 92 -2.68 12.92 -6.99
N LEU A 93 -2.63 12.04 -5.98
CA LEU A 93 -2.87 10.61 -6.15
C LEU A 93 -4.29 10.28 -6.70
N PRO A 94 -5.39 10.85 -6.18
CA PRO A 94 -6.73 10.65 -6.74
C PRO A 94 -6.86 11.12 -8.19
N GLN A 95 -6.24 12.26 -8.54
CA GLN A 95 -6.27 12.80 -9.91
C GLN A 95 -5.57 11.87 -10.91
N LEU A 96 -4.43 11.32 -10.50
CA LEU A 96 -3.70 10.33 -11.28
C LEU A 96 -4.49 9.01 -11.40
N ALA A 97 -5.18 8.60 -10.33
CA ALA A 97 -6.01 7.41 -10.34
C ALA A 97 -7.21 7.54 -11.29
N ALA A 98 -7.88 8.71 -11.32
CA ALA A 98 -9.00 9.00 -12.20
C ALA A 98 -8.60 8.96 -13.69
N THR A 99 -7.43 9.47 -14.02
CA THR A 99 -6.91 9.55 -15.40
C THR A 99 -6.27 8.25 -15.91
N SER A 100 -5.95 7.31 -15.00
CA SER A 100 -5.27 6.06 -15.32
C SER A 100 -6.10 5.14 -16.25
N PRO A 101 -5.54 4.57 -17.32
CA PRO A 101 -6.28 3.69 -18.26
C PRO A 101 -6.94 2.47 -17.61
N ARG A 102 -6.40 1.99 -16.48
CA ARG A 102 -6.92 0.84 -15.74
C ARG A 102 -8.15 1.14 -14.88
N SER A 103 -8.44 2.41 -14.54
CA SER A 103 -9.66 2.77 -13.78
C SER A 103 -10.94 2.60 -14.61
N ARG A 104 -10.82 2.59 -15.95
CA ARG A 104 -11.93 2.32 -16.89
C ARG A 104 -12.28 0.84 -17.03
N LEU A 105 -11.47 -0.08 -16.52
CA LEU A 105 -11.76 -1.52 -16.52
C LEU A 105 -12.66 -1.88 -15.32
N GLY A 106 -13.78 -1.18 -15.16
CA GLY A 106 -14.78 -1.40 -14.10
C GLY A 106 -15.60 -2.68 -14.24
N ASN A 107 -15.09 -3.72 -14.91
CA ASN A 107 -15.78 -5.02 -15.01
C ASN A 107 -14.85 -6.17 -15.43
N CYS A 108 -13.59 -6.17 -14.99
CA CYS A 108 -12.76 -7.35 -15.19
C CYS A 108 -13.15 -8.42 -14.15
N ARG A 109 -14.18 -9.22 -14.48
CA ARG A 109 -14.41 -10.51 -13.83
C ARG A 109 -13.10 -11.28 -13.90
N ILE A 110 -12.44 -11.49 -12.76
CA ILE A 110 -11.37 -12.47 -12.63
C ILE A 110 -12.01 -13.82 -12.94
N SER A 111 -12.00 -14.22 -14.20
CA SER A 111 -12.35 -15.58 -14.61
C SER A 111 -11.16 -16.45 -14.23
N ALA A 112 -11.22 -16.99 -13.02
CA ALA A 112 -10.36 -18.09 -12.63
C ALA A 112 -10.75 -19.30 -13.52
N SER A 113 -10.10 -19.44 -14.66
CA SER A 113 -10.13 -20.68 -15.43
C SER A 113 -9.36 -21.72 -14.62
N ARG A 114 -10.08 -22.60 -13.91
CA ARG A 114 -9.51 -23.84 -13.42
C ARG A 114 -9.18 -24.71 -14.64
N SER A 115 -7.94 -24.69 -15.10
CA SER A 115 -7.42 -25.76 -15.94
C SER A 115 -7.33 -27.02 -15.10
N GLY A 116 -8.41 -27.81 -15.12
CA GLY A 116 -8.40 -29.16 -14.60
C GLY A 116 -7.52 -30.04 -15.48
N THR A 117 -6.32 -30.36 -15.01
CA THR A 117 -5.48 -31.41 -15.61
C THR A 117 -6.05 -32.76 -15.19
N GLY A 118 -7.11 -33.17 -15.89
CA GLY A 118 -7.53 -34.57 -15.96
C GLY A 118 -6.83 -35.23 -17.14
N ALA A 119 -5.81 -36.03 -16.88
CA ALA A 119 -5.28 -36.97 -17.87
C ALA A 119 -5.00 -38.31 -17.17
N ARG A 120 -5.95 -39.23 -17.35
CA ARG A 120 -5.77 -40.67 -17.18
C ARG A 120 -4.64 -41.13 -18.11
N ARG A 121 -3.72 -41.94 -17.59
CA ARG A 121 -3.33 -43.26 -18.11
C ARG A 121 -2.41 -43.94 -17.12
#